data_AF-A0A084VS70-F1
#
_entry.id   AF-A0A084VS70-F1
#
_cell.length_a   1.000
_cell.length_b   1.000
_cell.length_c   1.000
_cell.angle_alpha   90.00
_cell.angle_beta   90.00
_cell.angle_gamma   90.00
#
_symmetry.space_group_name_H-M   'P 1'
#
loop_
_entity.id
_entity.type
_entity.pdbx_description
1 polymer ?
#
loop_
_entity_poly.entity_id
_entity_poly.type
_entity_poly.pdbx_seq_one_letter_code
_entity_poly.pdbx_strand_id
1 'polypeptide(L)'
;MKRNEENKPMGERAIRMLWELRELTELMAWLSTLGGAFSALGDYQHACADTAGKISIHQMKLAFRLGDPSLVARCQLYLAISLTQKTEFAAAKRIIQKVYRSETKQTDPDTRLLKMCQGIWAKLRYEYELHQRQQARKKI
;
A
#
# COMPACT_ATOMS: atom_id res chain seq x y z
N MET A 1 -18.11 28.31 36.58
CA MET A 1 -17.63 27.09 37.27
C MET A 1 -17.02 26.15 36.22
N LYS A 2 -15.73 26.35 35.89
CA LYS A 2 -14.98 25.46 34.98
C LYS A 2 -14.57 24.24 35.79
N ARG A 3 -15.24 23.10 35.60
CA ARG A 3 -14.96 21.86 36.33
C ARG A 3 -14.23 20.90 35.40
N ASN A 4 -12.92 20.80 35.61
CA ASN A 4 -12.06 19.62 35.47
C ASN A 4 -12.22 18.76 34.21
N GLU A 5 -11.55 19.15 33.12
CA GLU A 5 -11.21 18.24 32.01
C GLU A 5 -9.98 17.37 32.32
N GLU A 6 -9.29 17.59 33.45
CA GLU A 6 -7.95 17.05 33.70
C GLU A 6 -7.89 15.67 34.39
N ASN A 7 -9.00 14.97 34.63
CA ASN A 7 -8.91 13.66 35.30
C ASN A 7 -9.87 12.61 34.75
N LYS A 8 -9.76 12.33 33.45
CA LYS A 8 -10.39 11.15 32.86
C LYS A 8 -9.59 9.90 33.28
N PRO A 9 -10.20 8.89 33.93
CA PRO A 9 -9.46 7.75 34.45
C PRO A 9 -8.73 7.04 33.31
N MET A 10 -7.48 6.63 33.54
CA MET A 10 -6.60 6.00 32.55
C MET A 10 -7.30 4.82 31.83
N GLY A 11 -8.18 4.11 32.53
CA GLY A 11 -9.00 3.03 31.99
C GLY A 11 -9.96 3.47 30.88
N GLU A 12 -10.63 4.62 31.00
CA GLU A 12 -11.52 5.11 29.93
C GLU A 12 -10.75 5.50 28.67
N ARG A 13 -9.55 6.09 28.84
CA ARG A 13 -8.66 6.42 27.72
C ARG A 13 -8.17 5.15 27.04
N ALA A 14 -7.74 4.15 27.81
CA ALA A 14 -7.31 2.87 27.30
C ALA A 14 -8.43 2.14 26.53
N ILE A 15 -9.65 2.10 27.08
CA ILE A 15 -10.82 1.50 26.41
C ILE A 15 -11.10 2.18 25.06
N ARG A 16 -11.08 3.52 25.02
CA ARG A 16 -11.29 4.26 23.76
C ARG A 16 -10.22 3.93 22.71
N MET A 17 -8.95 3.87 23.12
CA MET A 17 -7.84 3.51 22.23
C MET A 17 -7.98 2.08 21.70
N LEU A 18 -8.42 1.13 22.53
CA LEU A 18 -8.67 -0.25 22.11
C LEU A 18 -9.80 -0.36 21.08
N TRP A 19 -10.89 0.38 21.28
CA TRP A 19 -11.97 0.45 20.30
C TRP A 19 -11.51 1.03 18.97
N GLU A 20 -10.78 2.15 19.01
CA GLU A 20 -10.21 2.76 17.81
C GLU A 20 -9.26 1.79 17.08
N LEU A 21 -8.38 1.11 17.81
CA LEU A 21 -7.48 0.10 17.24
C LEU A 21 -8.26 -1.03 16.54
N ARG A 22 -9.33 -1.53 17.17
CA ARG A 22 -10.18 -2.58 16.59
C ARG A 22 -10.85 -2.12 15.30
N GLU A 23 -11.45 -0.93 15.29
CA GLU A 23 -12.11 -0.35 14.11
C GLU A 23 -11.11 -0.12 12.96
N LEU A 24 -9.92 0.41 13.27
CA LEU A 24 -8.88 0.64 12.27
C LEU A 24 -8.37 -0.68 11.67
N THR A 25 -8.23 -1.72 12.49
CA THR A 25 -7.79 -3.06 12.05
C THR A 25 -8.86 -3.71 11.18
N GLU A 26 -10.12 -3.61 11.56
CA GLU A 26 -11.24 -4.11 10.77
C GLU A 26 -11.28 -3.40 9.41
N LEU A 27 -11.25 -2.06 9.39
CA LEU A 27 -11.25 -1.30 8.15
C LEU A 27 -10.06 -1.65 7.24
N MET A 28 -8.88 -1.87 7.81
CA MET A 28 -7.70 -2.35 7.07
C MET A 28 -7.96 -3.71 6.41
N ALA A 29 -8.64 -4.64 7.09
CA ALA A 29 -8.98 -5.95 6.53
C ALA A 29 -9.96 -5.81 5.34
N TRP A 30 -11.03 -5.03 5.49
CA TRP A 30 -11.99 -4.75 4.40
C TRP A 30 -11.31 -4.12 3.19
N LEU A 31 -10.45 -3.11 3.41
CA LEU A 31 -9.70 -2.46 2.33
C LEU A 31 -8.69 -3.40 1.67
N SER A 32 -8.12 -4.36 2.40
CA SER A 32 -7.19 -5.34 1.84
C SER A 32 -7.91 -6.30 0.89
N THR A 33 -9.11 -6.77 1.26
CA THR A 33 -9.94 -7.62 0.40
C THR A 33 -10.38 -6.89 -0.86
N LEU A 34 -10.93 -5.67 -0.71
CA LEU A 34 -11.36 -4.85 -1.85
C LEU A 34 -10.18 -4.43 -2.73
N GLY A 35 -9.06 -4.02 -2.12
CA GLY A 35 -7.85 -3.62 -2.82
C GLY A 35 -7.25 -4.76 -3.64
N GLY A 36 -7.24 -5.98 -3.11
CA GLY A 36 -6.84 -7.17 -3.84
C GLY A 36 -7.73 -7.44 -5.06
N ALA A 37 -9.06 -7.36 -4.90
CA ALA A 37 -10.01 -7.55 -5.99
C ALA A 37 -9.85 -6.49 -7.10
N PHE A 38 -9.80 -5.21 -6.75
CA PHE A 38 -9.57 -4.13 -7.72
C PHE A 38 -8.19 -4.22 -8.37
N SER A 39 -7.16 -4.63 -7.61
CA SER A 39 -5.82 -4.85 -8.17
C SER A 39 -5.83 -5.99 -9.18
N ALA A 40 -6.52 -7.11 -8.92
CA ALA A 40 -6.60 -8.21 -9.89
C ALA A 40 -7.31 -7.77 -11.18
N LEU A 41 -8.39 -6.99 -11.07
CA LEU A 41 -9.09 -6.42 -12.22
C LEU A 41 -8.31 -5.31 -12.94
N GLY A 42 -7.37 -4.66 -12.24
CA GLY A 42 -6.57 -3.56 -12.76
C GLY A 42 -5.67 -3.92 -13.94
N ASP A 43 -5.35 -5.20 -14.13
CA ASP A 43 -4.60 -5.69 -15.30
C ASP A 43 -5.42 -5.62 -16.60
N TYR A 44 -6.75 -5.57 -16.49
CA TYR A 44 -7.67 -5.53 -17.62
C TYR A 44 -8.40 -4.19 -17.75
N GLN A 45 -8.66 -3.53 -16.62
CA GLN A 45 -9.43 -2.29 -16.57
C GLN A 45 -8.70 -1.19 -15.78
N HIS A 46 -8.32 -0.13 -16.50
CA HIS A 46 -7.59 1.01 -15.94
C HIS A 46 -8.34 1.68 -14.77
N ALA A 47 -9.67 1.76 -14.82
CA ALA A 47 -10.49 2.31 -13.73
C ALA A 47 -10.39 1.49 -12.42
N CYS A 48 -10.19 0.17 -12.53
CA CYS A 48 -9.95 -0.69 -11.37
C CYS A 48 -8.56 -0.45 -10.79
N ALA A 49 -7.53 -0.25 -11.64
CA ALA A 49 -6.20 0.13 -11.19
C ALA A 49 -6.22 1.48 -10.45
N ASP A 50 -6.95 2.49 -10.94
CA ASP A 50 -7.14 3.77 -10.24
C ASP A 50 -7.79 3.59 -8.87
N THR A 51 -8.80 2.73 -8.79
CA THR A 51 -9.50 2.44 -7.54
C THR A 51 -8.58 1.69 -6.56
N ALA A 52 -7.81 0.71 -7.02
CA ALA A 52 -6.80 0.02 -6.21
C ALA A 52 -5.73 0.99 -5.67
N GLY A 53 -5.29 1.95 -6.48
CA GLY A 53 -4.36 2.99 -6.05
C GLY A 53 -4.94 3.89 -4.96
N LYS A 54 -6.20 4.33 -5.12
CA LYS A 54 -6.91 5.09 -4.08
C LYS A 54 -7.04 4.29 -2.78
N ILE A 55 -7.40 3.02 -2.87
CA ILE A 55 -7.49 2.12 -1.70
C ILE A 55 -6.13 2.00 -1.02
N SER A 56 -5.05 1.80 -1.78
CA SER A 56 -3.68 1.70 -1.23
C SER A 56 -3.27 2.95 -0.44
N ILE A 57 -3.65 4.14 -0.91
CA ILE A 57 -3.42 5.40 -0.19
C ILE A 57 -4.23 5.46 1.11
N HIS A 58 -5.48 4.99 1.12
CA HIS A 58 -6.29 4.93 2.34
C HIS A 58 -5.71 3.92 3.34
N GLN A 59 -5.30 2.74 2.89
CA GLN A 59 -4.60 1.75 3.72
C GLN A 59 -3.33 2.35 4.32
N MET A 60 -2.56 3.12 3.54
CA MET A 60 -1.36 3.79 4.05
C MET A 60 -1.68 4.80 5.16
N LYS A 61 -2.76 5.59 5.03
CA LYS A 61 -3.21 6.51 6.10
C LYS A 61 -3.59 5.77 7.38
N LEU A 62 -4.26 4.63 7.25
CA LEU A 62 -4.60 3.78 8.40
C LEU A 62 -3.36 3.16 9.03
N ALA A 63 -2.42 2.67 8.21
CA ALA A 63 -1.16 2.10 8.68
C ALA A 63 -0.33 3.11 9.49
N PHE A 64 -0.31 4.38 9.06
CA PHE A 64 0.30 5.45 9.86
C PHE A 64 -0.39 5.67 11.20
N ARG A 65 -1.74 5.63 11.25
CA ARG A 65 -2.50 5.74 12.52
C ARG A 65 -2.28 4.55 13.44
N LEU A 66 -2.10 3.36 12.87
CA LEU A 66 -1.77 2.13 13.60
C LEU A 66 -0.32 2.09 14.09
N GLY A 67 0.55 2.97 13.57
CA GLY A 67 1.96 2.99 13.93
C GLY A 67 2.73 1.76 13.45
N ASP A 68 2.32 1.14 12.33
CA ASP A 68 2.97 -0.05 11.74
C ASP A 68 3.76 0.33 10.47
N PRO A 69 5.09 0.54 10.57
CA PRO A 69 5.93 0.91 9.43
C PRO A 69 5.99 -0.18 8.35
N SER A 70 5.94 -1.46 8.73
CA SER A 70 5.96 -2.59 7.80
C SER A 70 4.66 -2.64 6.98
N LEU A 71 3.53 -2.29 7.58
CA LEU A 71 2.26 -2.13 6.87
C LEU A 71 2.29 -0.92 5.93
N VAL A 72 2.87 0.22 6.34
CA VAL A 72 3.07 1.38 5.46
C VAL A 72 3.89 0.99 4.22
N ALA A 73 4.98 0.24 4.40
CA ALA A 73 5.82 -0.24 3.30
C ALA A 73 5.04 -1.17 2.34
N ARG A 74 4.20 -2.07 2.87
CA ARG A 74 3.30 -2.90 2.06
C ARG A 74 2.30 -2.07 1.27
N CYS A 75 1.68 -1.05 1.88
CA CYS A 75 0.75 -0.16 1.18
C CYS A 75 1.43 0.64 0.04
N GLN A 76 2.69 1.04 0.23
CA GLN A 76 3.49 1.66 -0.84
C GLN A 76 3.69 0.69 -2.01
N LEU A 77 3.96 -0.58 -1.72
CA LEU A 77 4.08 -1.61 -2.74
C LEU A 77 2.75 -1.88 -3.48
N TYR A 78 1.60 -1.86 -2.78
CA TYR A 78 0.29 -1.94 -3.43
C TYR A 78 0.02 -0.76 -4.36
N LEU A 79 0.40 0.45 -3.95
CA LEU A 79 0.36 1.62 -4.81
C LEU A 79 1.25 1.44 -6.06
N ALA A 80 2.46 0.88 -5.91
CA ALA A 80 3.35 0.62 -7.03
C ALA A 80 2.77 -0.38 -8.05
N ILE A 81 2.00 -1.37 -7.60
CA ILE A 81 1.25 -2.27 -8.51
C ILE A 81 0.24 -1.46 -9.33
N SER A 82 -0.58 -0.63 -8.68
CA SER A 82 -1.57 0.19 -9.40
C SER A 82 -0.94 1.15 -10.41
N LEU A 83 0.22 1.73 -10.08
CA LEU A 83 0.96 2.61 -10.99
C LEU A 83 1.51 1.82 -12.19
N THR A 84 1.96 0.58 -11.96
CA THR A 84 2.43 -0.30 -13.03
C THR A 84 1.29 -0.63 -14.00
N GLN A 85 0.12 -0.99 -13.48
CA GLN A 85 -1.08 -1.26 -14.26
C GLN A 85 -1.52 -0.06 -15.09
N LYS A 86 -1.23 1.14 -14.59
CA LYS A 86 -1.52 2.41 -15.27
C LYS A 86 -0.42 2.87 -16.23
N THR A 87 0.59 2.05 -16.50
CA THR A 87 1.78 2.40 -17.30
C THR A 87 2.64 3.54 -16.73
N GLU A 88 2.45 3.90 -15.46
CA GLU A 88 3.25 4.90 -14.73
C GLU A 88 4.57 4.29 -14.19
N PHE A 89 5.33 3.62 -15.06
CA PHE A 89 6.45 2.74 -14.70
C PHE A 89 7.56 3.46 -13.90
N ALA A 90 7.84 4.72 -14.20
CA ALA A 90 8.88 5.48 -13.51
C ALA A 90 8.52 5.73 -12.04
N ALA A 91 7.25 6.03 -11.75
CA ALA A 91 6.78 6.24 -10.37
C ALA A 91 6.79 4.91 -9.60
N ALA A 92 6.26 3.84 -10.19
CA ALA A 92 6.27 2.50 -9.60
C ALA A 92 7.69 2.03 -9.26
N LYS A 93 8.64 2.18 -10.21
CA LYS A 93 10.06 1.83 -10.03
C LYS A 93 10.68 2.55 -8.83
N ARG A 94 10.45 3.85 -8.69
CA ARG A 94 10.98 4.64 -7.56
C ARG A 94 10.48 4.13 -6.22
N ILE A 95 9.19 3.80 -6.13
CA ILE A 95 8.59 3.30 -4.89
C ILE A 95 9.19 1.94 -4.52
N ILE A 96 9.25 0.99 -5.46
CA ILE A 96 9.79 -0.36 -5.19
C ILE A 96 11.25 -0.26 -4.74
N GLN A 97 12.07 0.55 -5.42
CA GLN A 97 13.47 0.75 -5.05
C GLN A 97 13.61 1.40 -3.68
N LYS A 98 12.75 2.36 -3.35
CA LYS A 98 12.75 3.02 -2.04
C LYS A 98 12.48 2.00 -0.93
N VAL A 99 11.40 1.22 -1.05
CA VAL A 99 11.01 0.21 -0.04
C VAL A 99 12.07 -0.88 0.09
N TYR A 100 12.56 -1.41 -1.03
CA TYR A 100 13.61 -2.43 -1.01
C TYR A 100 14.88 -1.93 -0.31
N ARG A 101 15.34 -0.72 -0.67
CA ARG A 101 16.55 -0.14 -0.07
C ARG A 101 16.38 0.17 1.41
N SER A 102 15.22 0.68 1.83
CA SER A 102 14.97 0.91 3.25
C SER A 102 14.97 -0.40 4.04
N GLU A 103 14.36 -1.45 3.48
CA GLU A 103 14.25 -2.75 4.16
C GLU A 103 15.59 -3.46 4.28
N THR A 104 16.40 -3.47 3.21
CA THR A 104 17.74 -4.08 3.23
C THR A 104 18.73 -3.43 4.20
N LYS A 105 18.44 -2.21 4.68
CA LYS A 105 19.28 -1.50 5.64
C LYS A 105 18.88 -1.74 7.09
N GLN A 106 17.75 -2.42 7.33
CA GLN A 106 17.33 -2.78 8.68
C GLN A 106 18.26 -3.84 9.27
N THR A 107 18.41 -3.84 10.60
CA THR A 107 19.19 -4.86 11.32
C THR A 107 18.57 -6.25 11.16
N ASP A 108 17.24 -6.33 11.11
CA ASP A 108 16.47 -7.56 10.89
C ASP A 108 15.45 -7.33 9.76
N PRO A 109 15.84 -7.54 8.48
CA PRO A 109 14.96 -7.28 7.35
C PRO A 109 13.79 -8.26 7.25
N ASP A 110 12.58 -7.73 7.00
CA ASP A 110 11.40 -8.51 6.68
C ASP A 110 11.57 -9.20 5.31
N THR A 111 11.89 -10.49 5.37
CA THR A 111 12.07 -11.35 4.20
C THR A 111 10.81 -11.39 3.30
N ARG A 112 9.61 -11.29 3.89
CA ARG A 112 8.36 -11.27 3.11
C ARG A 112 8.26 -9.96 2.33
N LEU A 113 8.58 -8.83 2.93
CA LEU A 113 8.55 -7.52 2.27
C LEU A 113 9.57 -7.45 1.13
N LEU A 114 10.77 -8.01 1.32
CA LEU A 114 11.78 -8.11 0.25
C LEU A 114 11.27 -8.97 -0.92
N LYS A 115 10.65 -10.12 -0.64
CA LYS A 115 10.04 -10.96 -1.68
C LYS A 115 8.89 -10.24 -2.41
N MET A 116 8.09 -9.44 -1.71
CA MET A 116 7.07 -8.60 -2.34
C MET A 116 7.70 -7.60 -3.30
N CYS A 117 8.78 -6.92 -2.91
CA CYS A 117 9.50 -6.00 -3.80
C CYS A 117 9.99 -6.71 -5.07
N GLN A 118 10.57 -7.90 -4.93
CA GLN A 118 11.07 -8.70 -6.06
C GLN A 118 9.93 -9.13 -7.00
N GLY A 119 8.81 -9.61 -6.46
CA GLY A 119 7.65 -10.01 -7.25
C GLY A 119 7.05 -8.83 -8.03
N ILE A 120 6.90 -7.68 -7.39
CA ILE A 120 6.37 -6.47 -8.02
C ILE A 120 7.36 -5.91 -9.06
N TRP A 121 8.66 -6.02 -8.79
CA TRP A 121 9.68 -5.66 -9.78
C TRP A 121 9.60 -6.52 -11.04
N ALA A 122 9.39 -7.83 -10.88
CA ALA A 122 9.19 -8.74 -12.01
C ALA A 122 7.94 -8.35 -12.81
N LYS A 123 6.81 -8.06 -12.14
CA LYS A 123 5.59 -7.54 -12.79
C LYS A 123 5.87 -6.23 -13.56
N LEU A 124 6.54 -5.27 -12.92
CA LEU A 124 6.89 -3.99 -13.55
C LEU A 124 7.70 -4.17 -14.84
N ARG A 125 8.70 -5.05 -14.81
CA ARG A 125 9.52 -5.34 -16.00
C ARG A 125 8.70 -5.94 -17.12
N TYR A 126 7.88 -6.93 -16.79
CA TYR A 126 7.01 -7.60 -17.76
C TYR A 126 6.06 -6.60 -18.44
N GLU A 127 5.33 -5.81 -17.65
CA GLU A 127 4.38 -4.81 -18.17
C GLU A 127 5.07 -3.72 -18.99
N TYR A 128 6.26 -3.28 -18.57
CA TYR A 128 7.05 -2.31 -19.33
C TYR A 128 7.46 -2.87 -20.69
N GLU A 129 7.99 -4.10 -20.75
CA GLU A 129 8.38 -4.75 -21.99
C GLU A 129 7.18 -4.96 -22.93
N LEU A 130 6.05 -5.39 -22.38
CA LEU A 130 4.80 -5.54 -23.14
C LEU A 130 4.34 -4.19 -23.72
N HIS A 131 4.37 -3.13 -22.92
CA HIS A 131 4.02 -1.78 -23.38
C HIS A 131 4.94 -1.31 -24.53
N GLN A 132 6.26 -1.50 -24.41
CA GLN A 132 7.21 -1.13 -25.48
C GLN A 132 6.93 -1.88 -26.79
N ARG A 133 6.63 -3.18 -26.72
CA ARG A 133 6.27 -3.99 -27.91
C ARG A 133 4.99 -3.49 -28.57
N GLN A 134 3.98 -3.15 -27.77
CA GLN A 134 2.72 -2.59 -28.28
C GLN A 134 2.94 -1.23 -28.96
N GLN A 135 3.76 -0.36 -28.36
CA GLN A 135 4.08 0.94 -28.94
C GLN A 135 4.88 0.81 -30.24
N ALA A 136 5.82 -0.15 -30.32
CA ALA A 136 6.56 -0.42 -31.56
C ALA A 136 5.63 -0.91 -32.67
N ARG A 137 4.68 -1.80 -32.36
CA ARG A 137 3.70 -2.31 -33.34
C ARG A 137 2.76 -1.22 -33.87
N LYS A 138 2.42 -0.21 -33.08
CA LYS A 138 1.59 0.92 -33.50
C LYS A 138 2.31 1.92 -34.41
N LYS A 139 3.63 1.86 -34.51
CA LYS A 139 4.47 2.75 -35.32
C LYS A 139 4.79 2.19 -36.71
N ILE A 140 4.44 0.92 -36.96
CA ILE A 140 4.54 0.24 -38.26
C ILE A 140 3.18 0.35 -38.94
#